data_AF-F2WP97-F1
#
_entry.id   AF-F2WP97-F1
#
_cell.length_a   1.000
_cell.length_b   1.000
_cell.length_c   1.000
_cell.angle_alpha   90.00
_cell.angle_beta   90.00
_cell.angle_gamma   90.00
#
_symmetry.space_group_name_H-M   'P 1'
#
loop_
_entity.id
_entity.type
_entity.pdbx_description
1 polymer ?
#
loop_
_entity_poly.entity_id
_entity_poly.type
_entity_poly.pdbx_seq_one_letter_code
_entity_poly.pdbx_strand_id
1 'polypeptide(L)'
;WGFYWWSHYPINFVTPSIVLPGALMLDITLYLTRNWLVTALVGGGFFGLFFYPGNWVIFGPTHLPVVVEGVLLSMADYMGHLYIRTGTPEYVRLIEQGSLRTFGGHTTVIAAFFAAFVSMLMFVVWWYLGKVYCTA
;
A
#
# COMPACT_ATOMS: atom_id res chain seq x y z
N TRP A 1 -17.46 -4.57 8.57
CA TRP A 1 -18.47 -5.35 9.31
C TRP A 1 -17.94 -6.69 9.79
N GLY A 2 -17.47 -7.59 8.91
CA GLY A 2 -16.96 -8.92 9.29
C GLY A 2 -15.88 -8.92 10.39
N PHE A 3 -14.73 -8.27 10.16
CA PHE A 3 -13.58 -8.35 11.09
C PHE A 3 -13.87 -7.89 12.52
N TYR A 4 -14.50 -6.72 12.69
CA TYR A 4 -14.76 -6.17 14.03
C TYR A 4 -16.02 -6.75 14.68
N TRP A 5 -17.15 -6.76 13.97
CA TRP A 5 -18.43 -7.13 14.58
C TRP A 5 -18.64 -8.64 14.72
N TRP A 6 -18.06 -9.45 13.83
CA TRP A 6 -18.20 -10.91 13.88
C TRP A 6 -16.97 -11.60 14.47
N SER A 7 -15.76 -11.10 14.18
CA SER A 7 -14.52 -11.74 14.62
C SER A 7 -13.78 -10.98 15.72
N HIS A 8 -14.32 -9.85 16.19
CA HIS A 8 -13.79 -9.07 17.32
C HIS A 8 -12.33 -8.58 17.18
N TYR A 9 -11.82 -8.44 15.95
CA TYR A 9 -10.52 -7.78 15.71
C TYR A 9 -10.66 -6.27 15.81
N PRO A 10 -9.77 -5.57 16.53
CA PRO A 10 -9.91 -4.13 16.74
C PRO A 10 -9.69 -3.37 15.43
N ILE A 11 -10.40 -2.25 15.28
CA ILE A 11 -10.44 -1.51 14.01
C ILE A 11 -9.06 -1.00 13.60
N ASN A 12 -8.24 -0.54 14.55
CA ASN A 12 -6.87 -0.08 14.32
C ASN A 12 -5.93 -1.18 13.77
N PHE A 13 -6.29 -2.46 13.90
CA PHE A 13 -5.52 -3.58 13.36
C PHE A 13 -5.96 -3.96 11.92
N VAL A 14 -7.24 -3.77 11.61
CA VAL A 14 -7.85 -4.15 10.33
C VAL A 14 -8.20 -2.95 9.46
N THR A 15 -7.57 -1.79 9.72
CA THR A 15 -7.77 -0.59 8.92
C THR A 15 -7.29 -0.81 7.48
N PRO A 16 -8.07 -0.44 6.47
CA PRO A 16 -7.65 -0.56 5.08
C PRO A 16 -6.61 0.51 4.73
N SER A 17 -5.83 0.25 3.69
CA SER A 17 -4.98 1.27 3.06
C SER A 17 -5.82 2.31 2.31
N ILE A 18 -5.32 3.54 2.21
CA ILE A 18 -5.92 4.63 1.45
C ILE A 18 -5.30 4.69 0.05
N VAL A 19 -6.15 4.79 -0.98
CA VAL A 19 -5.73 4.96 -2.39
C VAL A 19 -6.13 6.34 -2.96
N LEU A 20 -6.95 7.08 -2.20
CA LEU A 20 -7.53 8.37 -2.60
C LEU A 20 -6.52 9.40 -3.12
N PRO A 21 -5.37 9.68 -2.45
CA PRO A 21 -4.43 10.67 -2.95
C PRO A 21 -3.88 10.34 -4.35
N GLY A 22 -3.56 9.08 -4.60
CA GLY A 22 -3.10 8.61 -5.90
C GLY A 22 -4.20 8.67 -6.97
N ALA A 23 -5.42 8.26 -6.61
CA ALA A 23 -6.57 8.29 -7.52
C ALA A 23 -6.94 9.72 -7.95
N LEU A 24 -6.92 10.68 -7.01
CA LEU A 24 -7.17 12.09 -7.33
C LEU A 24 -6.13 12.64 -8.30
N MET A 25 -4.85 12.29 -8.14
CA MET A 25 -3.80 12.70 -9.09
C MET A 25 -4.01 12.10 -10.49
N LEU A 26 -4.45 10.84 -10.56
CA LEU A 26 -4.83 10.21 -11.84
C LEU A 26 -5.97 10.97 -12.53
N ASP A 27 -7.05 11.27 -11.82
CA ASP A 27 -8.20 11.98 -12.38
C ASP A 27 -7.85 13.42 -12.78
N ILE A 28 -7.10 14.14 -11.94
CA ILE A 28 -6.65 15.51 -12.25
C ILE A 28 -5.77 15.54 -13.49
N THR A 29 -4.81 14.61 -13.61
CA THR A 29 -3.93 14.56 -14.79
C THR A 29 -4.71 14.24 -16.06
N LEU A 30 -5.66 13.31 -16.01
CA LEU A 30 -6.54 13.03 -17.15
C LEU A 30 -7.45 14.21 -17.49
N TYR A 31 -8.03 14.86 -16.49
CA TYR A 31 -8.92 16.00 -16.69
C TYR A 31 -8.20 17.19 -17.35
N LEU A 32 -7.00 17.52 -16.87
CA LEU A 32 -6.23 18.68 -17.36
C LEU A 32 -5.60 18.41 -18.73
N THR A 33 -5.00 17.22 -18.93
CA THR A 33 -4.25 16.92 -20.16
C THR A 33 -5.12 16.34 -21.27
N ARG A 34 -6.28 15.75 -20.90
CA ARG A 34 -7.19 15.02 -21.81
C ARG A 34 -6.47 13.98 -22.68
N ASN A 35 -5.33 13.48 -22.22
CA ASN A 35 -4.47 12.58 -22.97
C ASN A 35 -4.12 11.36 -22.10
N TRP A 36 -4.60 10.21 -22.54
CA TRP A 36 -4.40 8.95 -21.83
C TRP A 36 -2.92 8.54 -21.70
N LEU A 37 -2.06 8.89 -22.66
CA LEU A 37 -0.62 8.60 -22.59
C LEU A 37 0.05 9.43 -21.49
N VAL A 38 -0.32 10.72 -21.38
CA VAL A 38 0.22 11.60 -20.34
C VAL A 38 -0.30 11.17 -18.97
N THR A 39 -1.56 10.78 -18.87
CA THR A 39 -2.12 10.18 -17.65
C THR A 39 -1.40 8.90 -17.25
N ALA A 40 -1.07 8.03 -18.22
CA ALA A 40 -0.35 6.78 -17.93
C ALA A 40 1.01 7.05 -17.29
N LEU A 41 1.79 7.98 -17.86
CA LEU A 41 3.14 8.28 -17.39
C LEU A 41 3.13 9.11 -16.09
N VAL A 42 2.42 10.22 -16.09
CA VAL A 42 2.42 11.20 -15.00
C VAL A 42 1.46 10.79 -13.90
N GLY A 43 0.19 10.55 -14.25
CA GLY A 43 -0.83 10.13 -13.30
C GLY A 43 -0.54 8.74 -12.72
N GLY A 44 -0.18 7.78 -13.56
CA GLY A 44 0.23 6.44 -13.13
C GLY A 44 1.47 6.48 -12.24
N GLY A 45 2.46 7.34 -12.56
CA GLY A 45 3.61 7.56 -11.70
C GLY A 45 3.25 8.11 -10.32
N PHE A 46 2.44 9.17 -10.26
CA PHE A 46 1.96 9.74 -8.99
C PHE A 46 1.14 8.74 -8.17
N PHE A 47 0.35 7.88 -8.82
CA PHE A 47 -0.43 6.86 -8.13
C PHE A 47 0.44 5.93 -7.27
N GLY A 48 1.55 5.43 -7.83
CA GLY A 48 2.49 4.57 -7.09
C GLY A 48 3.29 5.35 -6.04
N LEU A 49 3.74 6.57 -6.37
CA LEU A 49 4.56 7.39 -5.47
C LEU A 49 3.79 7.86 -4.23
N PHE A 50 2.52 8.22 -4.37
CA PHE A 50 1.73 8.78 -3.25
C PHE A 50 1.10 7.72 -2.36
N PHE A 51 1.21 6.44 -2.71
CA PHE A 51 0.65 5.36 -1.91
C PHE A 51 1.25 5.34 -0.49
N TYR A 52 2.58 5.30 -0.35
CA TYR A 52 3.21 5.23 0.98
C TYR A 52 3.04 6.52 1.80
N PRO A 53 3.31 7.74 1.25
CA PRO A 53 3.08 8.99 1.98
C PRO A 53 1.61 9.19 2.39
N GLY A 54 0.66 8.84 1.53
CA GLY A 54 -0.78 8.96 1.84
C GLY A 54 -1.22 8.03 2.97
N ASN A 55 -0.62 6.84 3.07
CA ASN A 55 -0.91 5.87 4.11
C ASN A 55 -0.18 6.14 5.43
N TRP A 56 0.93 6.90 5.40
CA TRP A 56 1.71 7.22 6.59
C TRP A 56 0.91 7.95 7.67
N VAL A 57 -0.08 8.77 7.30
CA VAL A 57 -0.93 9.49 8.26
C VAL A 57 -1.72 8.52 9.16
N ILE A 58 -2.11 7.35 8.64
CA ILE A 58 -2.85 6.33 9.39
C ILE A 58 -1.91 5.37 10.10
N PHE A 59 -0.89 4.87 9.39
CA PHE A 59 -0.02 3.79 9.89
C PHE A 59 1.25 4.27 10.57
N GLY A 60 1.62 5.55 10.48
CA GLY A 60 2.80 6.11 11.16
C GLY A 60 2.82 5.80 12.67
N PRO A 61 1.71 5.98 13.42
CA PRO A 61 1.65 5.65 14.84
C PRO A 61 1.88 4.16 15.16
N THR A 62 1.61 3.24 14.24
CA THR A 62 1.80 1.80 14.48
C THR A 62 3.26 1.35 14.36
N HIS A 63 4.14 2.23 13.87
CA HIS A 63 5.59 2.00 13.77
C HIS A 63 6.33 2.38 15.07
N LEU A 64 5.63 2.86 16.10
CA LEU A 64 6.26 3.20 17.37
C LEU A 64 6.87 1.94 18.02
N PRO A 65 8.10 2.04 18.56
CA PRO A 65 8.76 0.93 19.23
C PRO A 65 8.13 0.65 20.60
N VAL A 66 7.90 -0.63 20.89
CA VAL A 66 7.45 -1.14 22.18
C VAL A 66 8.35 -2.29 22.60
N VAL A 67 8.74 -2.32 23.88
CA VAL A 67 9.53 -3.43 24.43
C VAL A 67 8.59 -4.33 25.22
N VAL A 68 8.47 -5.58 24.79
CA VAL A 68 7.64 -6.61 25.42
C VAL A 68 8.51 -7.80 25.72
N GLU A 69 8.54 -8.24 26.98
CA GLU A 69 9.35 -9.39 27.43
C GLU A 69 10.84 -9.30 27.03
N GLY A 70 11.38 -8.08 26.95
CA GLY A 70 12.78 -7.83 26.56
C GLY A 70 13.03 -7.81 25.05
N VAL A 71 12.02 -8.02 24.22
CA VAL A 71 12.11 -7.96 22.75
C VAL A 71 11.56 -6.64 22.24
N LEU A 72 12.25 -6.02 21.28
CA LEU A 72 11.80 -4.83 20.59
C LEU A 72 10.81 -5.22 19.49
N LEU A 73 9.58 -4.72 19.57
CA LEU A 73 8.53 -4.92 18.58
C LEU A 73 7.98 -3.56 18.14
N SER A 74 7.42 -3.49 16.93
CA SER A 74 6.55 -2.36 16.57
C SER A 74 5.18 -2.53 17.24
N MET A 75 4.45 -1.44 17.45
CA MET A 75 3.05 -1.53 17.90
C MET A 75 2.20 -2.40 16.96
N ALA A 76 2.47 -2.36 15.64
CA ALA A 76 1.81 -3.21 14.65
C ALA A 76 2.08 -4.72 14.89
N ASP A 77 3.33 -5.09 15.17
CA ASP A 77 3.70 -6.48 15.44
C ASP A 77 3.16 -6.96 16.79
N TYR A 78 3.15 -6.08 17.80
CA TYR A 78 2.55 -6.38 19.09
C TYR A 78 1.05 -6.64 18.98
N MET A 79 0.32 -5.81 18.23
CA MET A 79 -1.10 -6.06 17.93
C MET A 79 -1.30 -7.40 17.21
N GLY A 80 -0.44 -7.73 16.24
CA GLY A 80 -0.49 -9.02 15.54
C GLY A 80 -0.18 -10.23 16.42
N HIS A 81 0.58 -10.04 17.50
CA HIS A 81 0.87 -11.07 18.51
C HIS A 81 -0.28 -11.24 19.51
N LEU A 82 -0.87 -10.13 19.99
CA LEU A 82 -1.99 -10.14 20.94
C LEU A 82 -3.28 -10.71 20.35
N TYR A 83 -3.60 -10.35 19.11
CA TYR A 83 -4.84 -10.78 18.45
C TYR A 83 -4.59 -12.03 17.62
N ILE A 84 -4.90 -13.19 18.21
CA ILE A 84 -4.65 -14.51 17.63
C ILE A 84 -5.45 -14.70 16.34
N ARG A 85 -4.74 -14.99 15.24
CA ARG A 85 -5.32 -15.35 13.95
C ARG A 85 -5.08 -16.83 13.65
N THR A 86 -6.09 -17.67 13.89
CA THR A 86 -5.99 -19.15 13.84
C THR A 86 -5.45 -19.71 12.52
N GLY A 87 -5.69 -19.04 11.39
CA GLY A 87 -5.23 -19.49 10.06
C GLY A 87 -4.10 -18.67 9.44
N THR A 88 -3.55 -17.65 10.12
CA THR A 88 -2.49 -16.79 9.54
C THR A 88 -1.33 -16.60 10.51
N PRO A 89 -0.47 -17.64 10.63
CA PRO A 89 0.71 -17.56 11.48
C PRO A 89 1.73 -16.54 10.94
N GLU A 90 2.67 -16.13 11.80
CA GLU A 90 3.61 -15.03 11.52
C GLU A 90 4.47 -15.26 10.28
N TYR A 91 4.95 -16.49 10.06
CA TYR A 91 5.81 -16.86 8.93
C TYR A 91 5.12 -16.76 7.55
N VAL A 92 3.80 -16.62 7.49
CA VAL A 92 3.06 -16.42 6.23
C VAL A 92 3.15 -14.96 5.75
N ARG A 93 3.62 -14.03 6.60
CA ARG A 93 3.74 -12.62 6.26
C ARG A 93 4.84 -12.39 5.23
N LEU A 94 4.47 -11.74 4.12
CA LEU A 94 5.41 -11.24 3.12
C LEU A 94 5.77 -9.80 3.45
N ILE A 95 6.73 -9.62 4.34
CA ILE A 95 7.26 -8.33 4.78
C ILE A 95 8.77 -8.28 4.54
N GLU A 96 9.35 -7.08 4.64
CA GLU A 96 10.80 -6.92 4.54
C GLU A 96 11.50 -7.63 5.71
N GLN A 97 12.40 -8.57 5.40
CA GLN A 97 13.26 -9.28 6.37
C GLN A 97 14.75 -8.91 6.20
N GLY A 98 15.05 -7.90 5.39
CA GLY A 98 16.39 -7.54 4.98
C GLY A 98 17.00 -8.51 3.96
N SER A 99 18.02 -8.06 3.23
CA SER A 99 18.81 -8.89 2.33
C SER A 99 20.27 -8.43 2.35
N LEU A 100 21.21 -9.32 2.01
CA LEU A 100 22.62 -8.97 1.89
C LEU A 100 22.91 -7.91 0.81
N ARG A 101 21.92 -7.60 -0.04
CA ARG A 101 22.02 -6.63 -1.13
C ARG A 101 21.30 -5.31 -0.84
N THR A 102 20.63 -5.18 0.30
CA THR A 102 19.89 -3.96 0.64
C THR A 102 20.77 -2.98 1.42
N PHE A 103 20.80 -1.73 0.97
CA PHE A 103 21.25 -0.61 1.79
C PHE A 103 20.05 -0.14 2.63
N GLY A 104 20.14 -0.32 3.95
CA GLY A 104 19.03 -0.05 4.87
C GLY A 104 18.53 1.40 4.83
N GLY A 105 17.26 1.61 5.18
CA GLY A 105 16.65 2.94 5.29
C GLY A 105 16.11 3.55 3.99
N HIS A 106 16.42 2.99 2.83
CA HIS A 106 15.94 3.48 1.53
C HIS A 106 14.90 2.58 0.83
N THR A 107 14.55 1.44 1.44
CA THR A 107 13.69 0.42 0.83
C THR A 107 12.30 0.96 0.48
N THR A 108 11.72 1.82 1.32
CA THR A 108 10.42 2.46 1.07
C THR A 108 10.40 3.33 -0.18
N VAL A 109 11.45 4.14 -0.38
CA VAL A 109 11.58 5.01 -1.54
C VAL A 109 11.77 4.19 -2.82
N ILE A 110 12.66 3.19 -2.78
CA ILE A 110 12.90 2.31 -3.93
C ILE A 110 11.62 1.56 -4.31
N ALA A 111 10.89 1.02 -3.33
CA ALA A 111 9.63 0.33 -3.56
C ALA A 111 8.57 1.28 -4.15
N ALA A 112 8.50 2.53 -3.70
CA ALA A 112 7.56 3.52 -4.24
C ALA A 112 7.85 3.86 -5.70
N PHE A 113 9.12 4.05 -6.08
CA PHE A 113 9.51 4.26 -7.48
C PHE A 113 9.26 3.03 -8.36
N PHE A 114 9.55 1.83 -7.83
CA PHE A 114 9.23 0.59 -8.52
C PHE A 114 7.72 0.44 -8.76
N ALA A 115 6.91 0.69 -7.72
CA ALA A 115 5.45 0.67 -7.83
C ALA A 115 4.95 1.70 -8.84
N ALA A 116 5.53 2.91 -8.86
CA ALA A 116 5.22 3.95 -9.83
C ALA A 116 5.53 3.54 -11.27
N PHE A 117 6.65 2.88 -11.52
CA PHE A 117 6.98 2.37 -12.84
C PHE A 117 6.00 1.28 -13.29
N VAL A 118 5.72 0.31 -12.40
CA VAL A 118 4.77 -0.77 -12.70
C VAL A 118 3.36 -0.23 -12.91
N SER A 119 2.91 0.78 -12.16
CA SER A 119 1.59 1.39 -12.34
C SER A 119 1.44 2.10 -13.68
N MET A 120 2.50 2.72 -14.22
CA MET A 120 2.48 3.27 -15.59
C MET A 120 2.18 2.18 -16.62
N LEU A 121 2.85 1.03 -16.52
CA LEU A 121 2.63 -0.11 -17.43
C LEU A 121 1.23 -0.71 -17.26
N MET A 122 0.81 -0.93 -16.01
CA MET A 122 -0.51 -1.48 -15.72
C MET A 122 -1.62 -0.56 -16.19
N PHE A 123 -1.47 0.77 -16.07
CA PHE A 123 -2.46 1.71 -16.58
C PHE A 123 -2.70 1.52 -18.09
N VAL A 124 -1.64 1.35 -18.88
CA VAL A 124 -1.77 1.11 -20.32
C VAL A 124 -2.54 -0.18 -20.61
N VAL A 125 -2.19 -1.28 -19.94
CA VAL A 125 -2.88 -2.57 -20.08
C VAL A 125 -4.37 -2.44 -19.76
N TRP A 126 -4.69 -1.85 -18.60
CA TRP A 126 -6.08 -1.70 -18.15
C TRP A 126 -6.87 -0.69 -18.98
N TRP A 127 -6.22 0.33 -19.53
CA TRP A 127 -6.85 1.26 -20.46
C TRP A 127 -7.33 0.53 -21.73
N TYR A 128 -6.48 -0.31 -22.33
CA TYR A 128 -6.86 -1.10 -23.50
C TYR A 128 -7.93 -2.14 -23.18
N LEU A 129 -7.82 -2.83 -22.04
CA LEU A 129 -8.88 -3.74 -21.58
C LEU A 129 -10.20 -2.99 -21.40
N GLY A 130 -10.18 -1.79 -20.81
CA GLY A 130 -11.36 -0.94 -20.70
C GLY A 130 -11.98 -0.62 -22.06
N LYS A 131 -11.16 -0.35 -23.09
CA LYS A 131 -11.67 -0.17 -24.46
C LYS A 131 -12.34 -1.43 -25.01
N VAL A 132 -11.78 -2.61 -24.73
CA VAL A 132 -12.38 -3.91 -25.14
C VAL A 132 -13.69 -4.17 -24.42
N TYR A 133 -13.78 -3.94 -23.10
CA TYR A 133 -15.03 -4.13 -22.37
C TYR A 133 -16.11 -3.10 -22.71
N CYS A 134 -15.70 -1.91 -23.16
CA CYS A 134 -16.61 -0.87 -23.62
C CYS A 134 -16.92 -0.95 -25.12
N THR A 135 -16.63 -2.06 -25.80
CA THR A 135 -17.18 -2.30 -27.14
C THR A 135 -18.65 -2.64 -27.01
N ALA A 136 -19.51 -1.73 -27.44
CA ALA A 136 -20.91 -2.02 -27.75
C ALA A 136 -20.99 -2.86 -29.05
#